data_AF-A0A7S2L869-F1
#
_entry.id   AF-A0A7S2L869-F1
#
_cell.length_a   1.000
_cell.length_b   1.000
_cell.length_c   1.000
_cell.angle_alpha   90.00
_cell.angle_beta   90.00
_cell.angle_gamma   90.00
#
_symmetry.space_group_name_H-M   'P 1'
#
loop_
_entity.id
_entity.type
_entity.pdbx_description
1 polymer ?
#
loop_
_entity_poly.entity_id
_entity_poly.type
_entity_poly.pdbx_seq_one_letter_code
_entity_poly.pdbx_strand_id
1 'polypeptide(L)'
;ALGSAQGSVAPAFADGVDINNLPPGARQEVRIRKGLDEWRKLPDKLQAVTAENKKTEWENAQGFLRRLYTLNDDMDYLAKGLKPEKKKQAEELISTFKKRVKGADKPVKKQDFDTFLSDHKDITGYIVTFQELLLDANEDLSLDAAEDIIVT
;
A
#
# COMPACT_ATOMS: atom_id res chain seq x y z
N ALA A 1 16.80 12.52 43.86
CA ALA A 1 16.50 13.22 42.61
C ALA A 1 15.93 12.21 41.63
N LEU A 2 14.68 12.40 41.22
CA LEU A 2 14.02 11.69 40.13
C LEU A 2 14.55 12.23 38.78
N GLY A 3 14.67 11.39 37.77
CA GLY A 3 15.07 11.76 36.42
C GLY A 3 15.22 10.50 35.55
N SER A 4 14.13 9.80 35.27
CA SER A 4 13.31 9.94 34.04
C SER A 4 13.78 8.99 32.95
N ALA A 5 13.02 7.90 32.81
CA ALA A 5 13.02 7.02 31.66
C ALA A 5 12.57 7.79 30.42
N GLN A 6 13.24 7.56 29.29
CA GLN A 6 12.64 7.75 27.97
C GLN A 6 12.73 6.42 27.24
N GLY A 7 11.68 5.62 27.40
CA GLY A 7 11.42 4.47 26.55
C GLY A 7 11.04 5.00 25.17
N SER A 8 11.88 4.74 24.18
CA SER A 8 11.51 4.87 22.78
C SER A 8 10.47 3.80 22.48
N VAL A 9 9.19 4.16 22.50
CA VAL A 9 8.11 3.33 21.93
C VAL A 9 8.22 3.37 20.42
N ALA A 10 9.07 2.51 19.87
CA ALA A 10 8.92 2.10 18.47
C ALA A 10 7.53 1.46 18.33
N PRO A 11 6.75 1.80 17.29
CA PRO A 11 5.44 1.18 17.10
C PRO A 11 5.63 -0.33 16.94
N ALA A 12 5.03 -1.08 17.85
CA ALA A 12 5.05 -2.54 17.89
C ALA A 12 4.17 -3.12 16.79
N PHE A 13 4.64 -3.07 15.54
CA PHE A 13 4.14 -3.96 14.50
C PHE A 13 5.16 -5.07 14.31
N ALA A 14 5.07 -6.06 15.22
CA ALA A 14 5.91 -7.24 15.24
C ALA A 14 5.83 -8.00 13.91
N ASP A 15 6.98 -8.53 13.46
CA ASP A 15 7.12 -9.43 12.31
C ASP A 15 6.39 -10.79 12.45
N GLY A 16 5.44 -10.92 13.39
CA GLY A 16 4.69 -12.15 13.70
C GLY A 16 3.17 -11.99 13.67
N VAL A 17 2.62 -10.91 13.12
CA VAL A 17 1.16 -10.75 13.01
C VAL A 17 0.60 -11.78 12.03
N ASP A 18 -0.22 -12.71 12.55
CA ASP A 18 -1.04 -13.58 11.71
C ASP A 18 -2.12 -12.74 11.03
N ILE A 19 -1.83 -12.35 9.78
CA ILE A 19 -2.73 -11.54 8.95
C ILE A 19 -4.11 -12.19 8.87
N ASN A 20 -4.23 -13.52 8.92
CA ASN A 20 -5.54 -14.16 8.75
C ASN A 20 -6.49 -13.90 9.92
N ASN A 21 -5.94 -13.67 11.12
CA ASN A 21 -6.69 -13.44 12.35
C ASN A 21 -6.97 -11.96 12.66
N LEU A 22 -6.50 -11.03 11.81
CA LEU A 22 -6.86 -9.63 11.97
C LEU A 22 -8.31 -9.36 11.52
N PRO A 23 -8.97 -8.34 12.11
CA PRO A 23 -10.27 -7.89 11.64
C PRO A 23 -10.26 -7.51 10.14
N PRO A 24 -11.41 -7.64 9.45
CA PRO A 24 -11.62 -7.02 8.15
C PRO A 24 -11.31 -5.52 8.23
N GLY A 25 -10.59 -4.97 7.27
CA GLY A 25 -10.01 -3.62 7.29
C GLY A 25 -8.52 -3.67 7.61
N ALA A 26 -8.15 -4.07 8.83
CA ALA A 26 -6.75 -4.18 9.25
C ALA A 26 -5.95 -5.16 8.37
N ARG A 27 -6.58 -6.25 7.89
CA ARG A 27 -5.97 -7.18 6.95
C ARG A 27 -5.58 -6.53 5.63
N GLN A 28 -6.51 -5.76 5.06
CA GLN A 28 -6.36 -5.05 3.80
C GLN A 28 -5.24 -4.02 3.92
N GLU A 29 -5.23 -3.24 5.00
CA GLU A 29 -4.18 -2.24 5.27
C GLU A 29 -2.79 -2.88 5.37
N VAL A 30 -2.66 -3.97 6.13
CA VAL A 30 -1.38 -4.70 6.27
C VAL A 30 -0.92 -5.26 4.93
N ARG A 31 -1.83 -5.78 4.09
CA ARG A 31 -1.49 -6.26 2.75
C ARG A 31 -1.00 -5.13 1.84
N ILE A 32 -1.66 -3.98 1.87
CA ILE A 32 -1.24 -2.80 1.09
C ILE A 32 0.16 -2.35 1.53
N ARG A 33 0.40 -2.23 2.84
CA ARG A 33 1.71 -1.83 3.37
C ARG A 33 2.81 -2.82 3.00
N LYS A 34 2.59 -4.13 3.21
CA LYS A 34 3.58 -5.16 2.84
C LYS A 34 3.82 -5.17 1.32
N GLY A 35 2.78 -5.01 0.52
CA GLY A 35 2.89 -4.91 -0.94
C GLY A 35 3.71 -3.70 -1.38
N LEU A 36 3.53 -2.55 -0.75
CA LEU A 36 4.35 -1.35 -0.98
C LEU A 36 5.82 -1.58 -0.59
N ASP A 37 6.08 -2.19 0.56
CA ASP A 37 7.43 -2.48 1.03
C ASP A 37 8.17 -3.44 0.10
N GLU A 38 7.48 -4.47 -0.41
CA GLU A 38 8.04 -5.39 -1.41
C GLU A 38 8.25 -4.71 -2.77
N TRP A 39 7.29 -3.87 -3.19
CA TRP A 39 7.38 -3.10 -4.43
C TRP A 39 8.58 -2.14 -4.45
N ARG A 40 8.84 -1.46 -3.33
CA ARG A 40 9.98 -0.54 -3.17
C ARG A 40 11.34 -1.23 -3.34
N LYS A 41 11.42 -2.53 -3.03
CA LYS A 41 12.65 -3.32 -3.15
C LYS A 41 12.87 -3.90 -4.56
N LEU A 42 11.85 -3.87 -5.42
CA LEU A 42 11.90 -4.53 -6.72
C LEU A 42 12.94 -3.89 -7.68
N PRO A 43 13.09 -2.56 -7.76
CA PRO A 43 14.14 -1.94 -8.59
C PRO A 43 15.54 -2.43 -8.22
N ASP A 44 15.88 -2.46 -6.92
CA ASP A 44 17.20 -2.90 -6.46
C ASP A 44 17.47 -4.35 -6.85
N LYS A 45 16.46 -5.23 -6.74
CA LYS A 45 16.55 -6.63 -7.18
C LYS A 45 16.80 -6.73 -8.68
N LEU A 46 16.08 -5.94 -9.49
CA LEU A 46 16.21 -5.94 -10.94
C LEU A 46 17.53 -5.30 -11.41
N GLN A 47 18.10 -4.38 -10.62
CA GLN A 47 19.40 -3.77 -10.89
C GLN A 47 20.55 -4.72 -10.53
N ALA A 48 20.39 -5.53 -9.48
CA ALA A 48 21.39 -6.49 -9.01
C ALA A 48 21.40 -7.83 -9.78
N VAL A 49 20.65 -7.95 -10.89
CA VAL A 49 20.60 -9.19 -11.68
C VAL A 49 21.95 -9.51 -12.31
N THR A 50 22.30 -10.79 -12.29
CA THR A 50 23.43 -11.38 -13.02
C THR A 50 22.94 -11.99 -14.33
N ALA A 51 23.85 -12.32 -15.25
CA ALA A 51 23.48 -13.01 -16.49
C ALA A 51 22.75 -14.35 -16.24
N GLU A 52 23.09 -15.03 -15.13
CA GLU A 52 22.55 -16.34 -14.76
C GLU A 52 21.11 -16.28 -14.24
N ASN A 53 20.77 -15.23 -13.47
CA ASN A 53 19.44 -15.11 -12.86
C ASN A 53 18.51 -14.11 -13.56
N LYS A 54 19.01 -13.31 -14.52
CA LYS A 54 18.28 -12.21 -15.16
C LYS A 54 16.88 -12.63 -15.61
N LYS A 55 16.75 -13.69 -16.40
CA LYS A 55 15.45 -14.14 -16.92
C LYS A 55 14.46 -14.41 -15.79
N THR A 56 14.89 -15.18 -14.78
CA THR A 56 14.07 -15.56 -13.63
C THR A 56 13.63 -14.34 -12.83
N GLU A 57 14.51 -13.37 -12.59
CA GLU A 57 14.15 -12.17 -11.82
C GLU A 57 13.12 -11.28 -12.56
N TRP A 58 13.24 -11.14 -13.88
CA TRP A 58 12.24 -10.43 -14.67
C TRP A 58 10.90 -11.19 -14.75
N GLU A 59 10.91 -12.53 -14.79
CA GLU A 59 9.69 -13.34 -14.70
C GLU A 59 9.03 -13.23 -13.31
N ASN A 60 9.83 -13.23 -12.25
CA ASN A 60 9.38 -12.98 -10.88
C ASN A 60 8.75 -11.59 -10.74
N ALA A 61 9.33 -10.57 -11.38
CA ALA A 61 8.75 -9.22 -11.41
C ALA A 61 7.37 -9.21 -12.09
N GLN A 62 7.17 -9.96 -13.19
CA GLN A 62 5.83 -10.10 -13.79
C GLN A 62 4.85 -10.79 -12.84
N GLY A 63 5.28 -11.85 -12.16
CA GLY A 63 4.48 -12.52 -11.12
C GLY A 63 4.12 -11.58 -9.98
N PHE A 64 5.06 -10.73 -9.56
CA PHE A 64 4.83 -9.71 -8.56
C PHE A 64 3.79 -8.68 -9.02
N LEU A 65 3.88 -8.15 -10.25
CA LEU A 65 2.90 -7.19 -10.77
C LEU A 65 1.46 -7.73 -10.74
N ARG A 66 1.27 -9.04 -11.00
CA ARG A 66 -0.06 -9.67 -10.89
C ARG A 66 -0.59 -9.64 -9.45
N ARG A 67 0.27 -9.87 -8.46
CA ARG A 67 -0.09 -9.75 -7.04
C ARG A 67 -0.28 -8.30 -6.60
N LEU A 68 0.55 -7.38 -7.11
CA LEU A 68 0.40 -5.96 -6.84
C LEU A 68 -0.94 -5.44 -7.37
N TYR A 69 -1.36 -5.91 -8.55
CA TYR A 69 -2.65 -5.57 -9.12
C TYR A 69 -3.81 -5.94 -8.17
N THR A 70 -3.75 -7.08 -7.46
CA THR A 70 -4.83 -7.48 -6.54
C THR A 70 -4.97 -6.57 -5.33
N LEU A 71 -3.97 -5.74 -5.00
CA LEU A 71 -4.12 -4.73 -3.95
C LEU A 71 -5.25 -3.74 -4.25
N ASN A 72 -5.65 -3.60 -5.52
CA ASN A 72 -6.81 -2.81 -5.89
C ASN A 72 -8.09 -3.25 -5.15
N ASP A 73 -8.26 -4.56 -4.89
CA ASP A 73 -9.43 -5.09 -4.20
C ASP A 73 -9.39 -4.74 -2.71
N ASP A 74 -8.19 -4.75 -2.11
CA ASP A 74 -7.96 -4.32 -0.74
C ASP A 74 -8.20 -2.81 -0.59
N MET A 75 -7.77 -2.01 -1.57
CA MET A 75 -8.02 -0.56 -1.61
C MET A 75 -9.51 -0.24 -1.80
N ASP A 76 -10.18 -0.92 -2.73
CA ASP A 76 -11.63 -0.78 -2.97
C ASP A 76 -12.44 -1.15 -1.71
N TYR A 77 -11.99 -2.16 -0.96
CA TYR A 77 -12.62 -2.52 0.30
C TYR A 77 -12.54 -1.39 1.33
N LEU A 78 -11.35 -0.82 1.53
CA LEU A 78 -11.14 0.26 2.51
C LEU A 78 -11.83 1.57 2.09
N ALA A 79 -11.86 1.87 0.79
CA ALA A 79 -12.52 3.07 0.26
C ALA A 79 -14.03 3.14 0.57
N LYS A 80 -14.68 2.00 0.84
CA LYS A 80 -16.10 1.96 1.23
C LYS A 80 -16.39 2.67 2.56
N GLY A 81 -15.41 2.76 3.45
CA GLY A 81 -15.53 3.44 4.74
C GLY A 81 -15.25 4.95 4.69
N LEU A 82 -14.86 5.49 3.53
CA LEU A 82 -14.54 6.90 3.37
C LEU A 82 -15.80 7.76 3.18
N LYS A 83 -15.74 9.02 3.63
CA LYS A 83 -16.74 10.05 3.30
C LYS A 83 -16.86 10.23 1.78
N PRO A 84 -18.03 10.66 1.26
CA PRO A 84 -18.31 10.70 -0.18
C PRO A 84 -17.23 11.38 -1.04
N GLU A 85 -16.68 12.49 -0.57
CA GLU A 85 -15.66 13.27 -1.28
C GLU A 85 -14.33 12.50 -1.38
N LYS A 86 -13.85 11.95 -0.26
CA LYS A 86 -12.63 11.14 -0.19
C LYS A 86 -12.79 9.80 -0.90
N LYS A 87 -13.98 9.21 -0.84
CA LYS A 87 -14.31 7.98 -1.56
C LYS A 87 -14.18 8.16 -3.06
N LYS A 88 -14.71 9.26 -3.61
CA LYS A 88 -14.56 9.58 -5.03
C LYS A 88 -13.09 9.74 -5.43
N GLN A 89 -12.30 10.44 -4.61
CA GLN A 89 -10.85 10.58 -4.83
C GLN A 89 -10.15 9.21 -4.82
N ALA A 90 -10.50 8.35 -3.86
CA ALA A 90 -9.98 7.01 -3.76
C ALA A 90 -10.35 6.15 -4.99
N GLU A 91 -11.59 6.20 -5.48
CA GLU A 91 -12.04 5.45 -6.66
C GLU A 91 -11.28 5.87 -7.94
N GLU A 92 -11.09 7.18 -8.14
CA GLU A 92 -10.30 7.72 -9.26
C GLU A 92 -8.83 7.28 -9.19
N LEU A 93 -8.25 7.32 -7.98
CA LEU A 93 -6.88 6.92 -7.73
C LEU A 93 -6.69 5.40 -7.92
N ILE A 94 -7.60 4.56 -7.41
CA ILE A 94 -7.57 3.10 -7.58
C ILE A 94 -7.67 2.73 -9.07
N SER A 95 -8.56 3.38 -9.82
CA SER A 95 -8.69 3.19 -11.27
C SER A 95 -7.37 3.50 -12.01
N THR A 96 -6.70 4.58 -11.60
CA THR A 96 -5.41 4.99 -12.18
C THR A 96 -4.29 4.02 -11.81
N PHE A 97 -4.22 3.62 -10.54
CA PHE A 97 -3.31 2.59 -10.05
C PHE A 97 -3.42 1.29 -10.86
N LYS A 98 -4.63 0.75 -11.03
CA LYS A 98 -4.88 -0.48 -11.81
C LYS A 98 -4.34 -0.38 -13.24
N LYS A 99 -4.60 0.75 -13.91
CA LYS A 99 -4.14 1.00 -15.27
C LYS A 99 -2.61 1.07 -15.33
N ARG A 100 -1.97 1.76 -14.39
CA ARG A 100 -0.51 1.91 -14.37
C ARG A 100 0.19 0.59 -14.05
N VAL A 101 -0.28 -0.19 -13.07
CA VAL A 101 0.25 -1.53 -12.75
C VAL A 101 0.14 -2.47 -13.96
N LYS A 102 -1.00 -2.46 -14.66
CA LYS A 102 -1.16 -3.22 -15.91
C LYS A 102 -0.22 -2.72 -17.02
N GLY A 103 -0.01 -1.41 -17.12
CA GLY A 103 0.92 -0.79 -18.06
C GLY A 103 2.37 -1.23 -17.83
N ALA A 104 2.79 -1.34 -16.57
CA ALA A 104 4.13 -1.74 -16.14
C ALA A 104 4.50 -3.18 -16.54
N ASP A 105 3.54 -4.03 -16.88
CA ASP A 105 3.82 -5.38 -17.41
C ASP A 105 4.60 -5.33 -18.73
N LYS A 106 4.37 -4.31 -19.56
CA LYS A 106 5.07 -4.13 -20.84
C LYS A 106 6.58 -3.89 -20.68
N PRO A 107 7.04 -2.89 -19.90
CA PRO A 107 8.48 -2.70 -19.69
C PRO A 107 9.12 -3.89 -18.97
N VAL A 108 8.43 -4.54 -18.01
CA VAL A 108 8.96 -5.76 -17.37
C VAL A 108 9.15 -6.90 -18.36
N LYS A 109 8.19 -7.14 -19.27
CA LYS A 109 8.35 -8.14 -20.35
C LYS A 109 9.49 -7.82 -21.31
N LYS A 110 9.75 -6.53 -21.54
CA LYS A 110 10.84 -6.06 -22.40
C LYS A 110 12.18 -5.94 -21.66
N GLN A 111 12.20 -6.15 -20.35
CA GLN A 111 13.36 -5.90 -19.49
C GLN A 111 13.88 -4.45 -19.63
N ASP A 112 12.95 -3.52 -19.82
CA ASP A 112 13.21 -2.09 -19.96
C ASP A 112 13.17 -1.43 -18.58
N PHE A 113 14.35 -1.35 -17.97
CA PHE A 113 14.50 -0.88 -16.58
C PHE A 113 14.15 0.60 -16.42
N ASP A 114 14.53 1.45 -17.36
CA ASP A 114 14.28 2.89 -17.28
C ASP A 114 12.78 3.20 -17.35
N THR A 115 12.07 2.57 -18.28
CA THR A 115 10.61 2.71 -18.36
C THR A 115 9.94 2.11 -17.11
N PHE A 116 10.43 0.96 -16.63
CA PHE A 116 9.94 0.36 -15.39
C PHE A 116 10.12 1.29 -14.18
N LEU A 117 11.23 2.02 -14.05
CA LEU A 117 11.45 2.98 -12.96
C LEU A 117 10.46 4.16 -12.99
N SER A 118 10.05 4.60 -14.18
CA SER A 118 9.00 5.61 -14.33
C SER A 118 7.65 5.10 -13.81
N ASP A 119 7.25 3.89 -14.22
CA ASP A 119 6.06 3.22 -13.69
C ASP A 119 6.17 2.99 -12.17
N HIS A 120 7.37 2.63 -11.68
CA HIS A 120 7.66 2.40 -10.27
C HIS A 120 7.31 3.60 -9.40
N LYS A 121 7.85 4.77 -9.77
CA LYS A 121 7.61 6.02 -9.07
C LYS A 121 6.12 6.37 -9.00
N ASP A 122 5.41 6.27 -10.12
CA ASP A 122 3.99 6.62 -10.19
C ASP A 122 3.14 5.67 -9.33
N ILE A 123 3.37 4.36 -9.45
CA ILE A 123 2.65 3.35 -8.68
C ILE A 123 2.90 3.52 -7.18
N THR A 124 4.15 3.82 -6.78
CA THR A 124 4.46 4.17 -5.39
C THR A 124 3.68 5.39 -4.93
N GLY A 125 3.60 6.44 -5.74
CA GLY A 125 2.82 7.63 -5.45
C GLY A 125 1.35 7.31 -5.18
N TYR A 126 0.71 6.50 -6.05
CA TYR A 126 -0.70 6.14 -5.85
C TYR A 126 -0.93 5.38 -4.55
N ILE A 127 -0.10 4.40 -4.21
CA ILE A 127 -0.29 3.62 -2.98
C ILE A 127 -0.10 4.53 -1.74
N VAL A 128 0.91 5.40 -1.75
CA VAL A 128 1.16 6.34 -0.64
C VAL A 128 0.00 7.33 -0.48
N THR A 129 -0.44 7.97 -1.58
CA THR A 129 -1.57 8.90 -1.53
C THR A 129 -2.87 8.21 -1.08
N PHE A 130 -3.07 6.94 -1.43
CA PHE A 130 -4.19 6.17 -0.88
C PHE A 130 -4.09 6.01 0.64
N GLN A 131 -2.91 5.68 1.16
CA GLN A 131 -2.69 5.55 2.61
C GLN A 131 -2.92 6.88 3.34
N GLU A 132 -2.53 8.00 2.75
CA GLU A 132 -2.81 9.35 3.28
C GLU A 132 -4.32 9.62 3.38
N LEU A 133 -5.11 9.24 2.35
CA LEU A 133 -6.57 9.35 2.39
C LEU A 133 -7.21 8.57 3.54
N LEU A 134 -6.62 7.45 3.97
CA LEU A 134 -7.09 6.67 5.11
C LEU A 134 -6.77 7.35 6.45
N LEU A 135 -5.60 7.98 6.57
CA LEU A 135 -5.18 8.66 7.80
C LEU A 135 -6.10 9.85 8.10
N ASP A 136 -6.38 10.68 7.10
CA ASP A 136 -7.30 11.80 7.26
C ASP A 136 -8.74 11.35 7.54
N ALA A 137 -9.11 10.11 7.18
CA ALA A 137 -10.43 9.57 7.49
C ALA A 137 -10.57 9.16 8.96
N ASN A 138 -9.48 8.76 9.62
CA ASN A 138 -9.49 8.38 11.04
C ASN A 138 -9.71 9.58 11.97
N GLU A 139 -9.24 10.78 11.63
CA GLU A 139 -9.56 12.00 12.40
C GLU A 139 -11.06 12.32 12.37
N ASP A 140 -11.70 12.04 11.24
CA ASP A 140 -13.10 12.37 10.97
C ASP A 140 -14.09 11.37 11.58
N LEU A 141 -13.64 10.16 11.91
CA LEU A 141 -14.42 9.15 12.65
C LEU A 141 -14.47 9.41 14.16
N SER A 142 -13.69 10.38 14.67
CA SER A 142 -13.67 10.74 16.09
C SER A 142 -14.74 11.75 16.51
N LEU A 143 -15.44 12.36 15.55
CA LEU A 143 -16.37 13.47 15.81
C LEU A 143 -17.85 13.06 15.90
N ASP A 144 -18.23 11.88 15.42
CA ASP A 144 -19.64 11.42 15.46
C ASP A 144 -19.99 10.63 16.73
N ALA A 145 -19.04 10.39 17.65
CA ALA A 145 -19.28 9.64 18.89
C ALA A 145 -19.62 10.54 20.11
N ALA A 146 -19.71 11.86 19.93
CA ALA A 146 -19.83 12.81 21.04
C ALA A 146 -21.19 13.51 21.18
N GLU A 147 -22.17 13.30 20.29
CA GLU A 147 -23.44 14.06 20.33
C GLU A 147 -24.65 13.34 20.95
N ASP A 148 -24.52 12.12 21.50
CA ASP A 148 -25.66 11.38 22.08
C ASP A 148 -25.67 11.27 23.62
N ILE A 149 -24.98 12.17 24.34
CA ILE A 149 -25.06 12.25 25.81
C ILE A 149 -25.38 13.69 26.25
N ILE A 150 -26.56 14.18 25.89
CA ILE A 150 -27.28 15.16 26.73
C ILE A 150 -28.63 14.54 27.06
N VAL A 151 -28.66 13.81 28.17
CA VAL A 151 -29.90 13.37 28.82
C VAL A 151 -30.61 14.63 29.34
N THR A 152 -31.75 14.95 28.73
CA THR A 152 -32.78 15.85 29.29
C THR A 152 -33.37 15.32 30.58
#